data_AF-A0A950QRD0-F1
#
_entry.id   AF-A0A950QRD0-F1
#
_cell.length_a   1.000
_cell.length_b   1.000
_cell.length_c   1.000
_cell.angle_alpha   90.00
_cell.angle_beta   90.00
_cell.angle_gamma   90.00
#
_symmetry.space_group_name_H-M   'P 1'
#
loop_
_entity.id
_entity.type
_entity.pdbx_description
1 polymer ?
#
loop_
_entity_poly.entity_id
_entity_poly.type
_entity_poly.pdbx_seq_one_letter_code
_entity_poly.pdbx_strand_id
1 'polypeptide(L)'
;MKKLNLMFTALALSLALAAFGQSAADGQGAQSAQGAQGEHHGRRGGPGMSPDAQLEHMSQVLNLTDDQKTQIKPILERQSKKMHDLMQDSSVSQEDKRAKFQQIHQDTMDQVRPLLNDDQKKKLDDFMQHQGREGHDRNRPNHDQSNPQ
;
A
#
# COMPACT_ATOMS: atom_id res chain seq x y z
N MET A 1 16.01 32.26 0.92
CA MET A 1 16.48 32.29 2.33
C MET A 1 15.40 31.58 3.16
N LYS A 2 15.58 30.49 3.90
CA LYS A 2 16.74 29.81 4.49
C LYS A 2 16.38 28.31 4.58
N LYS A 3 17.34 27.41 4.29
CA LYS A 3 17.22 25.97 4.55
C LYS A 3 17.53 25.73 6.04
N LEU A 4 16.77 24.88 6.73
CA LEU A 4 17.07 24.46 8.10
C LEU A 4 17.36 22.96 8.12
N ASN A 5 18.61 22.63 8.43
CA ASN A 5 19.14 21.29 8.57
C ASN A 5 19.13 20.84 10.04
N LEU A 6 19.12 19.51 10.22
CA LEU A 6 19.71 18.73 11.32
C LEU A 6 19.05 18.73 12.71
N MET A 7 18.78 17.53 13.23
CA MET A 7 19.61 16.88 14.29
C MET A 7 19.12 15.45 14.53
N PHE A 8 19.98 14.47 14.23
CA PHE A 8 19.87 13.07 14.68
C PHE A 8 20.50 12.98 16.07
N THR A 9 19.77 12.48 17.05
CA THR A 9 20.35 12.00 18.31
C THR A 9 19.81 10.62 18.63
N ALA A 10 20.65 9.63 18.35
CA ALA A 10 20.53 8.29 18.89
C ALA A 10 20.88 8.31 20.38
N LEU A 11 20.09 7.60 21.18
CA LEU A 11 20.56 7.13 22.49
C LEU A 11 20.08 5.69 22.66
N ALA A 12 21.01 4.77 22.47
CA ALA A 12 20.87 3.39 22.89
C ALA A 12 21.14 3.30 24.39
N LEU A 13 20.35 2.51 25.12
CA LEU A 13 20.79 1.89 26.36
C LEU A 13 20.14 0.51 26.49
N SER A 14 20.94 -0.50 26.25
CA SER A 14 20.69 -1.91 26.57
C SER A 14 20.91 -2.14 28.06
N LEU A 15 20.20 -3.10 28.66
CA LEU A 15 20.72 -3.98 29.72
C LEU A 15 19.83 -5.23 29.89
N ALA A 16 20.47 -6.33 30.28
CA ALA A 16 20.07 -7.71 30.08
C ALA A 16 19.74 -8.48 31.39
N LEU A 17 19.49 -9.80 31.25
CA LEU A 17 19.39 -10.89 32.25
C LEU A 17 18.04 -11.00 32.99
N ALA A 18 17.48 -12.17 33.32
CA ALA A 18 18.05 -13.50 33.53
C ALA A 18 17.05 -14.63 33.20
N ALA A 19 17.62 -15.82 33.00
CA ALA A 19 16.95 -17.09 32.80
C ALA A 19 16.27 -17.67 34.07
N PHE A 20 15.44 -18.69 33.85
CA PHE A 20 15.31 -19.96 34.61
C PHE A 20 13.87 -20.33 34.99
N GLY A 21 13.46 -21.55 34.65
CA GLY A 21 12.24 -22.18 35.17
C GLY A 21 11.62 -23.23 34.25
N GLN A 22 12.29 -24.38 34.07
CA GLN A 22 11.64 -25.60 33.57
C GLN A 22 10.68 -26.14 34.62
N SER A 23 9.46 -26.48 34.21
CA SER A 23 8.63 -27.49 34.89
C SER A 23 7.84 -28.23 33.82
N ALA A 24 8.25 -29.46 33.57
CA ALA A 24 7.48 -30.46 32.84
C ALA A 24 6.91 -31.43 33.87
N ALA A 25 5.60 -31.70 33.81
CA ALA A 25 5.00 -33.02 34.03
C ALA A 25 3.46 -32.91 34.01
N ASP A 26 2.88 -33.63 33.06
CA ASP A 26 1.61 -34.37 33.02
C ASP A 26 0.45 -34.04 33.97
N GLY A 27 -0.76 -33.98 33.37
CA GLY A 27 -2.01 -34.17 34.12
C GLY A 27 -3.26 -33.81 33.33
N GLN A 28 -4.02 -34.84 32.97
CA GLN A 28 -5.28 -34.86 32.20
C GLN A 28 -6.39 -33.95 32.73
N GLY A 29 -7.33 -33.59 31.85
CA GLY A 29 -8.74 -33.42 32.24
C GLY A 29 -9.47 -32.18 31.74
N ALA A 30 -10.09 -32.33 30.56
CA ALA A 30 -11.39 -31.80 30.15
C ALA A 30 -11.86 -30.39 30.56
N GLN A 31 -12.15 -29.62 29.49
CA GLN A 31 -13.38 -28.84 29.30
C GLN A 31 -13.45 -27.46 29.96
N SER A 32 -13.24 -26.41 29.17
CA SER A 32 -14.11 -25.23 29.23
C SER A 32 -13.92 -24.28 28.05
N ALA A 33 -15.06 -23.80 27.58
CA ALA A 33 -15.29 -22.57 26.85
C ALA A 33 -14.77 -22.47 25.41
N GLN A 34 -15.71 -22.69 24.48
CA GLN A 34 -15.94 -21.77 23.37
C GLN A 34 -15.83 -20.31 23.87
N GLY A 35 -14.62 -19.78 23.81
CA GLY A 35 -14.32 -18.35 23.94
C GLY A 35 -14.33 -17.75 22.55
N ALA A 36 -15.28 -16.85 22.33
CA ALA A 36 -15.51 -16.13 21.09
C ALA A 36 -14.21 -15.56 20.47
N GLN A 37 -13.72 -16.19 19.41
CA GLN A 37 -12.93 -15.48 18.40
C GLN A 37 -13.89 -14.74 17.48
N GLY A 38 -14.47 -13.67 18.01
CA GLY A 38 -14.94 -12.56 17.20
C GLY A 38 -13.74 -11.86 16.59
N GLU A 39 -13.03 -12.51 15.68
CA GLU A 39 -12.05 -11.85 14.81
C GLU A 39 -12.85 -10.95 13.88
N HIS A 40 -13.04 -9.72 14.35
CA HIS A 40 -13.33 -8.54 13.56
C HIS A 40 -12.39 -8.50 12.34
N HIS A 41 -12.76 -9.16 11.25
CA HIS A 41 -12.18 -8.98 9.92
C HIS A 41 -12.64 -7.64 9.30
N GLY A 42 -12.84 -6.63 10.14
CA GLY A 42 -13.43 -5.35 9.81
C GLY A 42 -12.43 -4.22 9.81
N ARG A 43 -11.19 -4.41 9.34
CA ARG A 43 -10.27 -3.32 8.96
C ARG A 43 -9.28 -3.75 7.88
N ARG A 44 -9.77 -4.23 6.74
CA ARG A 44 -8.91 -4.47 5.57
C ARG A 44 -8.78 -3.20 4.74
N GLY A 45 -8.17 -2.20 5.35
CA GLY A 45 -7.81 -0.93 4.73
C GLY A 45 -6.51 -0.44 5.36
N GLY A 46 -5.43 -1.19 5.14
CA GLY A 46 -4.11 -0.77 5.59
C GLY A 46 -3.75 0.60 4.99
N PRO A 47 -2.85 1.37 5.64
CA PRO A 47 -2.40 2.65 5.12
C PRO A 47 -1.95 2.48 3.66
N GLY A 48 -2.42 3.36 2.77
CA GLY A 48 -1.92 3.41 1.41
C GLY A 48 -0.40 3.55 1.39
N MET A 49 0.23 3.15 0.27
CA MET A 49 1.68 3.27 0.09
C MET A 49 2.13 4.74 0.27
N SER A 50 3.25 4.95 0.97
CA SER A 50 3.82 6.30 1.12
C SER A 50 4.36 6.81 -0.22
N PRO A 51 4.47 8.14 -0.44
CA PRO A 51 5.02 8.71 -1.66
C PRO A 51 6.43 8.18 -1.98
N ASP A 52 7.30 8.03 -0.97
CA ASP A 52 8.66 7.53 -1.15
C ASP A 52 8.67 6.05 -1.56
N ALA A 53 7.80 5.23 -0.96
CA ALA A 53 7.69 3.83 -1.34
C ALA A 53 7.12 3.70 -2.77
N GLN A 54 6.14 4.53 -3.14
CA GLN A 54 5.60 4.55 -4.50
C GLN A 54 6.68 4.99 -5.52
N LEU A 55 7.50 5.98 -5.16
CA LEU A 55 8.61 6.44 -5.99
C LEU A 55 9.64 5.33 -6.20
N GLU A 56 9.98 4.59 -5.14
CA GLU A 56 10.93 3.48 -5.21
C GLU A 56 10.40 2.35 -6.12
N HIS A 57 9.12 1.99 -5.96
CA HIS A 57 8.50 0.99 -6.83
C HIS A 57 8.48 1.44 -8.30
N MET A 58 8.08 2.69 -8.59
CA MET A 58 8.15 3.24 -9.95
C MET A 58 9.58 3.28 -10.49
N SER A 59 10.55 3.60 -9.64
CA SER A 59 11.97 3.60 -9.99
C SER A 59 12.44 2.22 -10.43
N GLN A 60 12.04 1.16 -9.72
CA GLN A 60 12.40 -0.21 -10.06
C GLN A 60 11.74 -0.68 -11.36
N VAL A 61 10.46 -0.36 -11.57
CA VAL A 61 9.72 -0.78 -12.78
C VAL A 61 10.22 -0.03 -14.02
N LEU A 62 10.39 1.30 -13.90
CA LEU A 62 10.70 2.18 -15.02
C LEU A 62 12.20 2.45 -15.17
N ASN A 63 13.06 1.96 -14.27
CA ASN A 63 14.49 2.31 -14.22
C ASN A 63 14.71 3.83 -14.23
N LEU A 64 14.10 4.54 -13.28
CA LEU A 64 14.18 6.01 -13.23
C LEU A 64 15.58 6.49 -12.86
N THR A 65 16.06 7.55 -13.51
CA THR A 65 17.27 8.26 -13.11
C THR A 65 17.01 9.11 -11.86
N ASP A 66 18.07 9.53 -11.16
CA ASP A 66 17.92 10.34 -9.95
C ASP A 66 17.30 11.73 -10.24
N ASP A 67 17.58 12.29 -11.42
CA ASP A 67 16.93 13.53 -11.90
C ASP A 67 15.43 13.33 -12.13
N GLN A 68 15.04 12.19 -12.71
CA GLN A 68 13.63 11.85 -12.89
C GLN A 68 12.93 11.64 -11.55
N LYS A 69 13.56 10.91 -10.61
CA LYS A 69 13.02 10.71 -9.26
C LYS A 69 12.77 12.04 -8.54
N THR A 70 13.72 12.97 -8.65
CA THR A 70 13.62 14.30 -8.04
C THR A 70 12.44 15.10 -8.59
N GLN A 71 12.18 15.00 -9.90
CA GLN A 71 11.05 15.67 -10.54
C GLN A 71 9.69 14.98 -10.26
N ILE A 72 9.70 13.65 -10.12
CA ILE A 72 8.49 12.84 -9.89
C ILE A 72 8.02 12.90 -8.44
N LYS A 73 8.94 12.92 -7.46
CA LYS A 73 8.61 12.95 -6.03
C LYS A 73 7.52 13.97 -5.65
N PRO A 74 7.61 15.27 -6.01
CA PRO A 74 6.56 16.23 -5.66
C PRO A 74 5.21 15.97 -6.35
N ILE A 75 5.19 15.23 -7.48
CA ILE A 75 3.94 14.79 -8.12
C ILE A 75 3.25 13.74 -7.23
N LEU A 76 4.01 12.74 -6.76
CA LEU A 76 3.50 11.67 -5.90
C LEU A 76 3.07 12.18 -4.52
N GLU A 77 3.77 13.16 -3.95
CA GLU A 77 3.35 13.82 -2.71
C GLU A 77 1.99 14.51 -2.87
N ARG A 78 1.77 15.21 -3.99
CA ARG A 78 0.46 15.82 -4.30
C ARG A 78 -0.62 14.78 -4.53
N GLN A 79 -0.31 13.69 -5.24
CA GLN A 79 -1.23 12.56 -5.41
C GLN A 79 -1.66 12.04 -4.04
N SER A 80 -0.70 11.70 -3.17
CA SER A 80 -0.96 11.19 -1.82
C SER A 80 -1.86 12.12 -1.00
N LYS A 81 -1.60 13.43 -1.05
CA LYS A 81 -2.49 14.41 -0.40
C LYS A 81 -3.91 14.37 -0.95
N LYS A 82 -4.08 14.39 -2.28
CA LYS A 82 -5.42 14.31 -2.92
C LYS A 82 -6.16 13.02 -2.54
N MET A 83 -5.45 11.89 -2.49
CA MET A 83 -6.01 10.60 -2.03
C MET A 83 -6.49 10.68 -0.58
N HIS A 84 -5.67 11.26 0.29
CA HIS A 84 -5.98 11.40 1.71
C HIS A 84 -7.17 12.33 1.95
N ASP A 85 -7.23 13.47 1.24
CA ASP A 85 -8.35 14.40 1.30
C ASP A 85 -9.65 13.71 0.81
N LEU A 86 -9.59 12.99 -0.32
CA LEU A 86 -10.73 12.25 -0.89
C LEU A 86 -11.24 11.14 0.04
N MET A 87 -10.34 10.43 0.72
CA MET A 87 -10.74 9.41 1.70
C MET A 87 -11.52 10.02 2.85
N GLN A 88 -11.08 11.18 3.35
CA GLN A 88 -11.69 11.88 4.48
C GLN A 88 -12.97 12.63 4.14
N ASP A 89 -13.19 12.95 2.86
CA ASP A 89 -14.39 13.66 2.42
C ASP A 89 -15.64 12.79 2.60
N SER A 90 -16.41 13.02 3.66
CA SER A 90 -17.64 12.27 3.96
C SER A 90 -18.83 12.69 3.09
N SER A 91 -18.69 13.73 2.26
CA SER A 91 -19.76 14.23 1.39
C SER A 91 -19.85 13.48 0.05
N VAL A 92 -18.80 12.72 -0.31
CA VAL A 92 -18.71 12.01 -1.60
C VAL A 92 -19.12 10.55 -1.42
N SER A 93 -19.97 10.06 -2.32
CA SER A 93 -20.39 8.65 -2.34
C SER A 93 -19.21 7.71 -2.59
N GLN A 94 -19.33 6.44 -2.21
CA GLN A 94 -18.24 5.47 -2.44
C GLN A 94 -17.98 5.22 -3.93
N GLU A 95 -19.01 5.31 -4.77
CA GLU A 95 -18.89 5.16 -6.22
C GLU A 95 -18.13 6.36 -6.82
N ASP A 96 -18.51 7.58 -6.45
CA ASP A 96 -17.83 8.79 -6.89
C ASP A 96 -16.39 8.85 -6.37
N LYS A 97 -16.14 8.37 -5.15
CA LYS A 97 -14.78 8.23 -4.62
C LYS A 97 -13.95 7.33 -5.52
N ARG A 98 -14.46 6.17 -5.93
CA ARG A 98 -13.74 5.25 -6.85
C ARG A 98 -13.42 5.92 -8.18
N ALA A 99 -14.38 6.62 -8.78
CA ALA A 99 -14.15 7.36 -10.02
C ALA A 99 -13.06 8.43 -9.85
N LYS A 100 -13.14 9.21 -8.76
CA LYS A 100 -12.11 10.22 -8.42
C LYS A 100 -10.75 9.59 -8.12
N PHE A 101 -10.70 8.40 -7.51
CA PHE A 101 -9.45 7.66 -7.30
C PHE A 101 -8.77 7.35 -8.63
N GLN A 102 -9.53 6.81 -9.59
CA GLN A 102 -9.00 6.52 -10.93
C GLN A 102 -8.54 7.79 -11.64
N GLN A 103 -9.33 8.87 -11.57
CA GLN A 103 -8.98 10.14 -12.20
C GLN A 103 -7.67 10.71 -11.62
N ILE A 104 -7.50 10.74 -10.29
CA ILE A 104 -6.25 11.26 -9.70
C ILE A 104 -5.06 10.39 -10.09
N HIS A 105 -5.24 9.08 -10.24
CA HIS A 105 -4.18 8.19 -10.72
C HIS A 105 -3.81 8.52 -12.17
N GLN A 106 -4.79 8.65 -13.06
CA GLN A 106 -4.58 9.02 -14.46
C GLN A 106 -3.87 10.38 -14.58
N ASP A 107 -4.38 11.41 -13.89
CA ASP A 107 -3.77 12.75 -13.87
C ASP A 107 -2.30 12.68 -13.42
N THR A 108 -2.00 11.83 -12.43
CA THR A 108 -0.63 11.64 -11.95
C THR A 108 0.26 11.02 -13.02
N MET A 109 -0.22 9.99 -13.72
CA MET A 109 0.54 9.36 -14.81
C MET A 109 0.75 10.31 -15.98
N ASP A 110 -0.23 11.15 -16.32
CA ASP A 110 -0.12 12.17 -17.36
C ASP A 110 0.95 13.22 -17.01
N GLN A 111 1.08 13.58 -15.73
CA GLN A 111 2.13 14.49 -15.25
C GLN A 111 3.52 13.83 -15.24
N VAL A 112 3.61 12.52 -15.02
CA VAL A 112 4.87 11.76 -15.00
C VAL A 112 5.37 11.48 -16.42
N ARG A 113 4.46 11.13 -17.35
CA ARG A 113 4.77 10.73 -18.73
C ARG A 113 5.76 11.64 -19.48
N PRO A 114 5.67 12.98 -19.44
CA PRO A 114 6.63 13.85 -20.14
C PRO A 114 8.05 13.84 -19.54
N LEU A 115 8.23 13.33 -18.32
CA LEU A 115 9.54 13.21 -17.66
C LEU A 115 10.29 11.93 -18.05
N LEU A 116 9.63 11.04 -18.78
CA LEU A 116 10.13 9.73 -19.16
C LEU A 116 10.70 9.76 -20.59
N ASN A 117 11.68 8.89 -20.86
CA ASN A 117 12.09 8.58 -22.22
C ASN A 117 11.11 7.59 -22.87
N ASP A 118 11.28 7.31 -24.16
CA ASP A 118 10.31 6.52 -24.93
C ASP A 118 10.22 5.06 -24.48
N ASP A 119 11.32 4.46 -24.04
CA ASP A 119 11.29 3.08 -23.53
C ASP A 119 10.63 2.98 -22.15
N GLN A 120 10.82 4.00 -21.30
CA GLN A 120 10.14 4.11 -20.02
C GLN A 120 8.63 4.35 -20.19
N LYS A 121 8.22 5.13 -21.20
CA LYS A 121 6.78 5.32 -21.51
C LYS A 121 6.10 4.01 -21.90
N LYS A 122 6.75 3.16 -22.70
CA LYS A 122 6.22 1.82 -23.03
C LYS A 122 6.02 0.98 -21.78
N LYS A 123 7.01 0.95 -20.88
CA LYS A 123 6.89 0.23 -19.59
C LYS A 123 5.76 0.78 -18.72
N LEU A 124 5.56 2.11 -18.72
CA LEU A 124 4.46 2.74 -18.02
C LEU A 124 3.10 2.30 -18.61
N ASP A 125 2.98 2.25 -19.94
CA ASP A 125 1.75 1.80 -20.62
C ASP A 125 1.43 0.33 -20.32
N ASP A 126 2.44 -0.53 -20.30
CA ASP A 126 2.28 -1.95 -19.92
C ASP A 126 1.83 -2.07 -18.47
N PHE A 127 2.47 -1.32 -17.56
CA PHE A 127 2.13 -1.30 -16.14
C PHE A 127 0.66 -0.87 -15.92
N MET A 128 0.21 0.20 -16.57
CA MET A 128 -1.18 0.68 -16.47
C MET A 128 -2.19 -0.34 -17.02
N GLN A 129 -1.87 -1.02 -18.11
CA GLN A 129 -2.73 -2.06 -18.68
C GLN A 129 -2.90 -3.27 -17.74
N HIS A 130 -1.82 -3.69 -17.07
CA HIS A 130 -1.88 -4.79 -16.12
C HIS A 130 -2.72 -4.45 -14.88
N GLN A 131 -2.57 -3.23 -14.36
CA GLN A 131 -3.34 -2.79 -13.19
C GLN A 131 -4.85 -2.68 -13.47
N GLY A 132 -5.23 -2.32 -14.69
CA GLY A 132 -6.64 -2.30 -15.13
C GLY A 132 -7.28 -3.69 -15.25
N ARG A 133 -6.47 -4.73 -15.54
CA ARG A 133 -6.94 -6.11 -15.71
C ARG A 133 -7.15 -6.84 -14.38
N GLU A 134 -6.26 -6.66 -13.41
CA GLU A 134 -6.39 -7.31 -12.10
C GLU A 134 -7.64 -6.87 -11.31
N GLY A 135 -8.18 -5.68 -11.60
CA GLY A 135 -9.45 -5.22 -11.03
C GLY A 135 -10.69 -5.95 -11.60
N HIS A 136 -10.61 -6.43 -12.84
CA HIS A 136 -11.71 -7.13 -13.52
C HIS A 136 -11.81 -8.60 -13.11
N ASP A 137 -10.69 -9.29 -12.90
CA ASP A 137 -10.70 -10.72 -12.58
C ASP A 137 -11.20 -11.02 -11.16
N ARG A 138 -11.07 -10.09 -10.21
CA ARG A 138 -11.58 -10.25 -8.84
C ARG A 138 -13.10 -10.16 -8.71
N ASN A 139 -13.80 -9.67 -9.75
CA ASN A 139 -15.26 -9.59 -9.76
C ASN A 139 -15.92 -10.71 -10.57
N ARG A 140 -15.17 -11.75 -10.96
CA ARG A 140 -15.78 -12.95 -11.56
C ARG A 140 -16.52 -13.69 -10.43
N PRO A 141 -17.87 -13.75 -10.46
CA PRO A 141 -18.59 -14.58 -9.51
C PRO A 141 -18.14 -16.01 -9.76
N ASN A 142 -17.72 -16.71 -8.72
CA ASN A 142 -17.33 -18.11 -8.73
C ASN A 142 -18.53 -18.95 -9.21
N HIS A 143 -18.76 -18.99 -10.52
CA HIS A 143 -19.73 -19.88 -11.14
C HIS A 143 -19.08 -21.25 -11.16
N ASP A 144 -19.55 -22.06 -10.21
CA ASP A 144 -19.96 -23.43 -10.50
C ASP A 144 -18.82 -24.40 -10.82
N GLN A 145 -18.15 -24.88 -9.77
CA GLN A 145 -17.71 -26.28 -9.75
C GLN A 145 -18.84 -27.13 -9.17
N SER A 146 -19.92 -27.34 -9.94
CA SER A 146 -20.82 -28.45 -9.71
C SER A 146 -20.07 -29.72 -10.09
N ASN A 147 -19.77 -30.50 -9.05
CA ASN A 147 -19.16 -31.82 -9.11
C ASN A 147 -20.11 -32.78 -9.85
N PRO A 148 -19.76 -33.32 -11.04
CA PRO A 148 -20.51 -34.44 -11.59
C PRO A 148 -20.26 -35.67 -10.69
N GLN A 149 -21.33 -36.23 -10.15
CA GLN A 149 -21.36 -37.57 -9.53
C GLN A 149 -21.17 -38.64 -10.60
#